data_AF-A0AA88TZD8-F1
#
_entry.id   AF-A0AA88TZD8-F1
#
_cell.length_a   1.000
_cell.length_b   1.000
_cell.length_c   1.000
_cell.angle_alpha   90.00
_cell.angle_beta   90.00
_cell.angle_gamma   90.00
#
_symmetry.space_group_name_H-M   'P 1'
#
loop_
_entity.id
_entity.type
_entity.pdbx_description
1 polymer ?
#
loop_
_entity_poly.entity_id
_entity_poly.type
_entity_poly.pdbx_seq_one_letter_code
_entity_poly.pdbx_strand_id
1 'polypeptide(L)'
;MESVVHSALEEICSQGANGLAIADLWPKLHSPLSSHGLPHCPNVKKALWANLVSIPGLQYEARGVSYAPHDLPIQSLIASEQLNVRIVAAEHLRNSFVGIYDIKASDAGVSQPQRRALERLAIARTNGITQSELAKEFGMKGNNIFYVLRNLECRGLIVRQSTIVRKKELGTEGQSKNSSIVSTNMLHLYRYAKHLGSQQRLEIIKEDKGSVANENADGSVLSSAGIVEECIKED
;
A
#
# COMPACT_ATOMS: atom_id res chain seq x y z
N MET A 1 -13.25 19.08 -6.49
CA MET A 1 -12.18 18.56 -7.36
C MET A 1 -10.85 18.47 -6.62
N GLU A 2 -10.44 19.50 -5.87
CA GLU A 2 -9.20 19.52 -5.08
C GLU A 2 -9.02 18.33 -4.12
N SER A 3 -10.08 17.90 -3.42
CA SER A 3 -10.01 16.72 -2.53
C SER A 3 -9.57 15.45 -3.28
N VAL A 4 -10.07 15.24 -4.51
CA VAL A 4 -9.68 14.07 -5.33
C VAL A 4 -8.26 14.22 -5.86
N VAL A 5 -7.83 15.45 -6.19
CA VAL A 5 -6.43 15.74 -6.53
C VAL A 5 -5.52 15.41 -5.35
N HIS A 6 -5.92 15.76 -4.12
CA HIS A 6 -5.20 15.41 -2.91
C HIS A 6 -5.11 13.89 -2.73
N SER A 7 -6.23 13.16 -2.88
CA SER A 7 -6.21 11.70 -2.84
C SER A 7 -5.28 11.10 -3.90
N ALA A 8 -5.28 11.63 -5.12
CA ALA A 8 -4.37 11.19 -6.17
C ALA A 8 -2.91 11.44 -5.80
N LEU A 9 -2.60 12.59 -5.20
CA LEU A 9 -1.27 12.90 -4.72
C LEU A 9 -0.85 11.97 -3.57
N GLU A 10 -1.75 11.63 -2.65
CA GLU A 10 -1.47 10.62 -1.61
C GLU A 10 -1.18 9.24 -2.22
N GLU A 11 -1.91 8.86 -3.27
CA GLU A 11 -1.68 7.62 -4.02
C GLU A 11 -0.28 7.59 -4.62
N ILE A 12 0.12 8.65 -5.30
CA ILE A 12 1.44 8.78 -5.94
C ILE A 12 2.55 8.80 -4.89
N CYS A 13 2.45 9.67 -3.89
CA CYS A 13 3.48 9.85 -2.87
C CYS A 13 3.71 8.60 -2.01
N SER A 14 2.66 7.80 -1.76
CA SER A 14 2.81 6.54 -1.02
C SER A 14 3.68 5.50 -1.71
N GLN A 15 3.82 5.54 -3.04
CA GLN A 15 4.67 4.59 -3.78
C GLN A 15 6.15 4.95 -3.71
N GLY A 16 6.50 6.09 -3.09
CA GLY A 16 7.87 6.52 -2.91
C GLY A 16 8.59 6.72 -4.25
N ALA A 17 9.82 6.23 -4.35
CA ALA A 17 10.64 6.35 -5.55
C ALA A 17 10.16 5.47 -6.72
N ASN A 18 9.32 4.46 -6.46
CA ASN A 18 8.79 3.58 -7.50
C ASN A 18 7.76 4.28 -8.38
N GLY A 19 7.15 5.37 -7.91
CA GLY A 19 6.06 6.07 -8.58
C GLY A 19 4.81 5.22 -8.78
N LEU A 20 3.86 5.76 -9.53
CA LEU A 20 2.58 5.11 -9.82
C LEU A 20 2.27 5.22 -11.32
N ALA A 21 1.98 4.10 -11.97
CA ALA A 21 1.52 4.12 -13.35
C ALA A 21 0.13 4.77 -13.43
N ILE A 22 -0.12 5.55 -14.49
CA ILE A 22 -1.41 6.22 -14.71
C ILE A 22 -2.57 5.22 -14.78
N ALA A 23 -2.34 4.04 -15.35
CA ALA A 23 -3.33 2.96 -15.41
C ALA A 23 -3.73 2.46 -14.02
N ASP A 24 -2.79 2.40 -13.08
CA ASP A 24 -3.01 1.93 -11.70
C ASP A 24 -3.62 3.01 -10.79
N LEU A 25 -3.58 4.27 -11.20
CA LEU A 25 -4.15 5.38 -10.45
C LEU A 25 -5.69 5.34 -10.47
N TRP A 26 -6.31 5.04 -11.62
CA TRP A 26 -7.76 5.11 -11.77
C TRP A 26 -8.55 4.14 -10.88
N PRO A 27 -8.15 2.86 -10.75
CA PRO A 27 -8.82 1.94 -9.83
C PRO A 27 -8.75 2.43 -8.37
N LYS A 28 -7.60 3.00 -7.96
CA LYS A 28 -7.39 3.51 -6.59
C LYS A 28 -8.22 4.74 -6.27
N LEU A 29 -8.54 5.55 -7.30
CA LEU A 29 -9.38 6.72 -7.16
C LEU A 29 -10.88 6.45 -7.24
N HIS A 30 -11.31 5.20 -7.49
CA HIS A 30 -12.73 4.87 -7.58
C HIS A 30 -13.51 5.25 -6.33
N SER A 31 -12.99 4.92 -5.13
CA SER A 31 -13.65 5.26 -3.86
C SER A 31 -13.66 6.78 -3.57
N PRO A 32 -12.53 7.52 -3.72
CA PRO A 32 -12.54 8.97 -3.63
C PRO A 32 -13.48 9.65 -4.62
N LEU A 33 -13.57 9.20 -5.87
CA LEU A 33 -14.47 9.78 -6.86
C LEU A 33 -15.94 9.58 -6.47
N SER A 34 -16.31 8.35 -6.10
CA SER A 34 -17.69 8.01 -5.71
C SER A 34 -18.13 8.72 -4.43
N SER A 35 -17.26 8.82 -3.43
CA SER A 35 -17.55 9.54 -2.18
C SER A 35 -17.81 11.04 -2.37
N HIS A 36 -17.25 11.63 -3.43
CA HIS A 36 -17.47 13.03 -3.79
C HIS A 36 -18.54 13.21 -4.87
N GLY A 37 -19.30 12.15 -5.21
CA GLY A 37 -20.37 12.19 -6.21
C GLY A 37 -19.87 12.46 -7.63
N LEU A 38 -18.59 12.26 -7.92
CA LEU A 38 -18.01 12.50 -9.24
C LEU A 38 -18.14 11.26 -10.12
N PRO A 39 -18.68 11.40 -11.35
CA PRO A 39 -18.79 10.27 -12.26
C PRO A 39 -17.41 9.81 -12.73
N HIS A 40 -17.25 8.50 -12.96
CA HIS A 40 -16.05 7.93 -13.57
C HIS A 40 -16.06 8.14 -15.09
N CYS A 41 -16.14 9.40 -15.53
CA CYS A 41 -16.18 9.74 -16.94
C CYS A 41 -14.83 10.26 -17.44
N PRO A 42 -14.54 10.17 -18.75
CA PRO A 42 -13.27 10.64 -19.33
C PRO A 42 -12.99 12.13 -19.05
N ASN A 43 -14.03 12.96 -18.95
CA ASN A 43 -13.87 14.39 -18.67
C ASN A 43 -13.32 14.65 -17.27
N VAL A 44 -13.75 13.88 -16.26
CA VAL A 44 -13.21 13.97 -14.91
C VAL A 44 -11.76 13.49 -14.87
N LYS A 45 -11.42 12.41 -15.58
CA LYS A 45 -10.02 11.96 -15.69
C LYS A 45 -9.13 13.00 -16.36
N LYS A 46 -9.60 13.63 -17.46
CA LYS A 46 -8.87 14.70 -18.15
C LYS A 46 -8.65 15.91 -17.25
N ALA A 47 -9.68 16.33 -16.52
CA ALA A 47 -9.57 17.45 -15.58
C ALA A 47 -8.59 17.12 -14.44
N LEU A 48 -8.67 15.92 -13.87
CA LEU A 48 -7.75 15.47 -12.83
C LEU A 48 -6.31 15.37 -13.35
N TRP A 49 -6.11 14.83 -14.55
CA TRP A 49 -4.81 14.76 -15.19
C TRP A 49 -4.21 16.16 -15.40
N ALA A 50 -4.98 17.12 -15.92
CA ALA A 50 -4.53 18.49 -16.08
C ALA A 50 -4.11 19.14 -14.74
N ASN A 51 -4.84 18.84 -13.66
CA ASN A 51 -4.47 19.28 -12.31
C ASN A 51 -3.21 18.58 -11.78
N LEU A 52 -2.95 17.32 -12.13
CA LEU A 52 -1.72 16.65 -11.75
C LEU A 52 -0.52 17.22 -12.50
N VAL A 53 -0.66 17.46 -13.81
CA VAL A 53 0.38 18.05 -14.66
C VAL A 53 0.80 19.46 -14.21
N SER A 54 -0.10 20.22 -13.59
CA SER A 54 0.21 21.54 -13.05
C SER A 54 0.90 21.53 -11.68
N ILE A 55 0.98 20.38 -10.98
CA ILE A 55 1.61 20.31 -9.66
C ILE A 55 3.14 20.32 -9.80
N PRO A 56 3.83 21.31 -9.21
CA PRO A 56 5.28 21.34 -9.23
C PRO A 56 5.85 20.16 -8.43
N GLY A 57 6.93 19.57 -8.93
CA GLY A 57 7.60 18.45 -8.29
C GLY A 57 7.03 17.07 -8.63
N LEU A 58 6.02 16.96 -9.50
CA LEU A 58 5.71 15.69 -10.15
C LEU A 58 6.57 15.50 -11.39
N GLN A 59 7.09 14.29 -11.55
CA GLN A 59 7.92 13.86 -12.67
C GLN A 59 7.17 12.77 -13.43
N TYR A 60 7.34 12.74 -14.74
CA TYR A 60 6.65 11.81 -15.63
C TYR A 60 7.68 10.96 -16.34
N GLU A 61 7.56 9.64 -16.24
CA GLU A 61 8.53 8.72 -16.81
C GLU A 61 7.80 7.64 -17.62
N ALA A 62 8.29 7.34 -18.82
CA ALA A 62 7.84 6.18 -19.58
C ALA A 62 9.03 5.53 -20.29
N ARG A 63 9.15 4.20 -20.18
CA ARG A 63 10.20 3.40 -20.84
C ARG A 63 11.63 3.92 -20.60
N GLY A 64 11.90 4.46 -19.41
CA GLY A 64 13.22 5.02 -19.04
C GLY A 64 13.48 6.45 -19.53
N VAL A 65 12.50 7.08 -20.18
CA VAL A 65 12.55 8.49 -20.61
C VAL A 65 11.76 9.35 -19.64
N SER A 66 12.34 10.46 -19.19
CA SER A 66 11.66 11.47 -18.39
C SER A 66 11.04 12.53 -19.30
N TYR A 67 9.83 12.95 -18.98
CA TYR A 67 9.05 13.93 -19.72
C TYR A 67 8.78 15.16 -18.86
N ALA A 68 8.85 16.32 -19.49
CA ALA A 68 8.40 17.57 -18.90
C ALA A 68 6.86 17.67 -18.93
N PRO A 69 6.25 18.45 -18.01
CA PRO A 69 4.81 18.71 -18.01
C PRO A 69 4.27 19.27 -19.34
N HIS A 70 5.12 19.97 -20.09
CA HIS A 70 4.77 20.59 -21.36
C HIS A 70 5.01 19.69 -22.58
N ASP A 71 5.51 18.47 -22.39
CA ASP A 71 5.72 17.54 -23.50
C ASP A 71 4.38 17.07 -24.07
N LEU A 72 4.29 17.02 -25.40
CA LEU A 72 3.10 16.57 -26.13
C LEU A 72 2.45 15.28 -25.58
N PRO A 73 3.20 14.20 -25.26
CA PRO A 73 2.60 13.00 -24.68
C PRO A 73 1.96 13.22 -23.30
N ILE A 74 2.49 14.16 -22.50
CA ILE A 74 2.01 14.48 -21.15
C ILE A 74 0.80 15.41 -21.20
N GLN A 75 0.70 16.30 -22.19
CA GLN A 75 -0.47 17.16 -22.34
C GLN A 75 -1.75 16.39 -22.68
N SER A 76 -1.64 15.25 -23.36
CA SER A 76 -2.78 14.39 -23.71
C SER A 76 -2.90 13.20 -22.77
N LEU A 77 -4.00 13.12 -22.03
CA LEU A 77 -4.32 11.97 -21.17
C LEU A 77 -4.26 10.65 -21.96
N ILE A 78 -4.83 10.63 -23.17
CA ILE A 78 -4.90 9.42 -23.99
C ILE A 78 -3.50 8.95 -24.39
N ALA A 79 -2.63 9.89 -24.80
CA ALA A 79 -1.24 9.56 -25.16
C ALA A 79 -0.46 9.07 -23.93
N SER A 80 -0.65 9.71 -22.76
CA SER A 80 -0.03 9.31 -21.51
C SER A 80 -0.46 7.91 -21.06
N GLU A 81 -1.74 7.54 -21.22
CA GLU A 81 -2.25 6.20 -20.94
C GLU A 81 -1.66 5.16 -21.89
N GLN A 82 -1.61 5.46 -23.19
CA GLN A 82 -1.02 4.55 -24.20
C GLN A 82 0.48 4.31 -23.99
N LEU A 83 1.21 5.34 -23.53
CA LEU A 83 2.62 5.23 -23.18
C LEU A 83 2.85 4.61 -21.80
N ASN A 84 1.78 4.36 -21.05
CA ASN A 84 1.79 3.92 -19.65
C ASN A 84 2.74 4.76 -18.79
N VAL A 85 2.53 6.08 -18.84
CA VAL A 85 3.32 7.05 -18.08
C VAL A 85 3.21 6.76 -16.59
N ARG A 86 4.37 6.78 -15.93
CA ARG A 86 4.52 6.67 -14.49
C ARG A 86 4.71 8.06 -13.90
N ILE A 87 3.92 8.36 -12.89
CA ILE A 87 4.01 9.60 -12.13
C ILE A 87 4.89 9.35 -10.91
N VAL A 88 6.00 10.07 -10.80
CA VAL A 88 6.94 9.96 -9.69
C VAL A 88 6.95 11.28 -8.95
N ALA A 89 6.66 11.26 -7.64
CA ALA A 89 6.81 12.46 -6.81
C ALA A 89 8.29 12.73 -6.57
N ALA A 90 8.73 13.98 -6.75
CA ALA A 90 10.09 14.41 -6.44
C ALA A 90 10.42 14.19 -4.96
N GLU A 91 11.71 14.11 -4.63
CA GLU A 91 12.15 13.69 -3.31
C GLU A 91 11.59 14.54 -2.18
N HIS A 92 11.51 15.87 -2.34
CA HIS A 92 10.97 16.77 -1.34
C HIS A 92 9.48 16.51 -1.04
N LEU A 93 8.67 16.18 -2.06
CA LEU A 93 7.27 15.79 -1.87
C LEU A 93 7.16 14.47 -1.13
N ARG A 94 8.00 13.49 -1.49
CA ARG A 94 8.06 12.21 -0.78
C ARG A 94 8.46 12.39 0.68
N ASN A 95 9.46 13.23 0.95
CA ASN A 95 9.95 13.55 2.29
C ASN A 95 8.84 14.21 3.12
N SER A 96 8.18 15.23 2.57
CA SER A 96 7.04 15.87 3.21
C SER A 96 5.90 14.89 3.48
N PHE A 97 5.61 13.98 2.53
CA PHE A 97 4.54 13.00 2.67
C PHE A 97 4.74 12.08 3.89
N VAL A 98 5.98 11.67 4.15
CA VAL A 98 6.36 10.85 5.32
C VAL A 98 6.71 11.66 6.57
N GLY A 99 6.51 12.98 6.55
CA GLY A 99 6.72 13.87 7.70
C GLY A 99 8.16 14.35 7.89
N ILE A 100 9.06 14.09 6.93
CA ILE A 100 10.45 14.56 6.97
C ILE A 100 10.50 15.96 6.35
N TYR A 101 10.44 16.99 7.21
CA TYR A 101 10.51 18.39 6.77
C TYR A 101 11.93 18.98 6.91
N ASP A 102 12.65 18.59 7.96
CA ASP A 102 13.91 19.24 8.35
C ASP A 102 15.11 18.27 8.27
N ILE A 103 15.49 17.88 7.05
CA ILE A 103 16.67 17.02 6.82
C ILE A 103 17.97 17.76 7.18
N LYS A 104 17.96 19.10 7.12
CA LYS A 104 19.14 19.95 7.27
C LYS A 104 19.34 20.51 8.69
N ALA A 105 18.31 20.50 9.55
CA ALA A 105 18.36 21.09 10.89
C ALA A 105 18.76 20.09 12.00
N SER A 106 18.90 18.80 11.67
CA SER A 106 19.27 17.74 12.61
C SER A 106 20.58 17.10 12.16
N ASP A 107 21.64 17.20 12.97
CA ASP A 107 22.94 16.53 12.73
C ASP A 107 22.79 15.00 12.58
N ALA A 108 21.69 14.43 13.05
CA ALA A 108 21.27 13.06 12.79
C ALA A 108 20.23 13.02 11.66
N GLY A 109 20.68 12.82 10.42
CA GLY A 109 19.79 12.56 9.28
C GLY A 109 18.91 11.32 9.49
N VAL A 110 17.91 11.13 8.62
CA VAL A 110 17.10 9.89 8.62
C VAL A 110 17.94 8.76 8.04
N SER A 111 18.21 7.72 8.82
CA SER A 111 18.98 6.56 8.34
C SER A 111 18.18 5.75 7.30
N GLN A 112 18.86 4.96 6.48
CA GLN A 112 18.18 4.12 5.47
C GLN A 112 17.12 3.16 6.07
N PRO A 113 17.36 2.48 7.21
CA PRO A 113 16.31 1.69 7.88
C PRO A 113 15.09 2.51 8.29
N GLN A 114 15.31 3.73 8.79
CA GLN A 114 14.23 4.64 9.19
C GLN A 114 13.43 5.11 7.97
N ARG A 115 14.11 5.51 6.90
CA ARG A 115 13.52 5.87 5.61
C ARG A 115 12.63 4.75 5.07
N ARG A 116 13.18 3.52 5.02
CA ARG A 116 12.45 2.34 4.53
C ARG A 116 11.21 2.05 5.40
N ALA A 117 11.31 2.19 6.73
CA ALA A 117 10.17 2.03 7.62
C ALA A 117 9.08 3.05 7.33
N LEU A 118 9.43 4.32 7.17
CA LEU A 118 8.49 5.39 6.84
C LEU A 118 7.78 5.16 5.50
N GLU A 119 8.52 4.79 4.45
CA GLU A 119 7.97 4.47 3.13
C GLU A 119 7.03 3.24 3.20
N ARG A 120 7.41 2.22 3.97
CA ARG A 120 6.57 1.04 4.15
C ARG A 120 5.25 1.36 4.90
N LEU A 121 5.31 2.28 5.86
CA LEU A 121 4.13 2.81 6.57
C LEU A 121 3.28 3.71 5.66
N ALA A 122 3.92 4.46 4.76
CA ALA A 122 3.26 5.28 3.75
C ALA A 122 2.37 4.45 2.83
N ILE A 123 2.84 3.27 2.43
CA ILE A 123 2.05 2.28 1.66
C ILE A 123 0.90 1.70 2.49
N ALA A 124 1.15 1.43 3.78
CA ALA A 124 0.16 0.82 4.67
C ALA A 124 -1.00 1.78 5.05
N ARG A 125 -0.74 3.09 5.04
CA ARG A 125 -1.70 4.15 5.40
C ARG A 125 -2.49 3.83 6.67
N THR A 126 -3.81 3.95 6.63
CA THR A 126 -4.73 3.70 7.75
C THR A 126 -4.78 2.25 8.19
N ASN A 127 -4.41 1.29 7.32
CA ASN A 127 -4.34 -0.12 7.70
C ASN A 127 -3.22 -0.36 8.72
N GLY A 128 -2.12 0.39 8.59
CA GLY A 128 -0.93 0.22 9.41
C GLY A 128 -0.20 -1.10 9.15
N ILE A 129 0.88 -1.32 9.89
CA ILE A 129 1.63 -2.58 9.88
C ILE A 129 2.03 -2.95 11.30
N THR A 130 2.01 -4.23 11.65
CA THR A 130 2.52 -4.63 12.97
C THR A 130 4.05 -4.56 12.98
N GLN A 131 4.62 -4.22 14.14
CA GLN A 131 6.07 -4.23 14.34
C GLN A 131 6.69 -5.60 14.01
N SER A 132 5.98 -6.69 14.32
CA SER A 132 6.45 -8.05 14.03
C SER A 132 6.48 -8.35 12.53
N GLU A 133 5.52 -7.86 11.74
CA GLU A 133 5.54 -7.98 10.28
C GLU A 133 6.64 -7.14 9.67
N LEU A 134 6.79 -5.89 10.11
CA LEU A 134 7.84 -4.99 9.62
C LEU A 134 9.24 -5.55 9.90
N ALA A 135 9.45 -6.09 11.11
CA ALA A 135 10.72 -6.73 11.48
C ALA A 135 11.05 -7.92 10.57
N LYS A 136 10.06 -8.76 10.26
CA LYS A 136 10.21 -9.90 9.35
C LYS A 136 10.51 -9.45 7.92
N GLU A 137 9.78 -8.46 7.41
CA GLU A 137 10.00 -7.90 6.07
C GLU A 137 11.40 -7.31 5.91
N PHE A 138 11.97 -6.76 6.99
CA PHE A 138 13.29 -6.14 6.98
C PHE A 138 14.41 -7.14 7.33
N GLY A 139 14.08 -8.38 7.70
CA GLY A 139 15.05 -9.36 8.18
C GLY A 139 15.77 -8.90 9.47
N MET A 140 15.12 -8.09 10.29
CA MET A 140 15.73 -7.47 11.49
C MET A 140 15.35 -8.21 12.76
N LYS A 141 16.33 -8.36 13.67
CA LYS A 141 16.07 -8.80 15.05
C LYS A 141 15.21 -7.76 15.78
N GLY A 142 14.42 -8.24 16.76
CA GLY A 142 13.50 -7.41 17.55
C GLY A 142 14.15 -6.18 18.20
N ASN A 143 15.39 -6.30 18.68
CA ASN A 143 16.10 -5.18 19.31
C ASN A 143 16.46 -4.09 18.29
N ASN A 144 16.88 -4.47 17.08
CA ASN A 144 17.28 -3.49 16.06
C ASN A 144 16.08 -2.70 15.54
N ILE A 145 14.98 -3.40 15.21
CA ILE A 145 13.75 -2.74 14.77
C ILE A 145 13.17 -1.85 15.87
N PHE A 146 13.30 -2.25 17.14
CA PHE A 146 12.86 -1.43 18.27
C PHE A 146 13.56 -0.06 18.28
N TYR A 147 14.88 0.00 18.11
CA TYR A 147 15.61 1.28 18.09
C TYR A 147 15.26 2.14 16.87
N VAL A 148 15.08 1.52 15.70
CA VAL A 148 14.62 2.23 14.49
C VAL A 148 13.28 2.92 14.75
N LEU A 149 12.31 2.15 15.27
CA LEU A 149 10.97 2.66 15.53
C LEU A 149 10.93 3.64 16.70
N ARG A 150 11.72 3.41 17.76
CA ARG A 150 11.78 4.32 18.91
C ARG A 150 12.32 5.68 18.50
N ASN A 151 13.35 5.74 17.66
CA ASN A 151 13.89 7.01 17.17
C ASN A 151 12.85 7.75 16.30
N LEU A 152 12.17 7.06 15.39
CA LEU A 152 11.08 7.63 14.58
C LEU A 152 9.91 8.15 15.44
N GLU A 153 9.55 7.41 16.48
CA GLU A 153 8.50 7.78 17.45
C GLU A 153 8.89 9.03 18.25
N CYS A 154 10.12 9.08 18.77
CA CYS A 154 10.63 10.26 19.49
C CYS A 154 10.65 11.53 18.61
N ARG A 155 10.78 11.37 17.29
CA ARG A 155 10.72 12.46 16.32
C ARG A 155 9.29 12.81 15.89
N GLY A 156 8.27 12.13 16.44
CA GLY A 156 6.87 12.35 16.09
C GLY A 156 6.50 11.92 14.66
N LEU A 157 7.34 11.12 13.99
CA LEU A 157 7.10 10.69 12.60
C LEU A 157 6.11 9.51 12.53
N ILE A 158 6.10 8.69 13.58
CA ILE A 158 5.23 7.52 13.68
C ILE A 158 4.53 7.47 15.03
N VAL A 159 3.46 6.69 15.09
CA VAL A 159 2.76 6.33 16.34
C VAL A 159 2.81 4.82 16.52
N ARG A 160 3.08 4.37 17.74
CA ARG A 160 3.04 2.96 18.14
C ARG A 160 1.81 2.71 19.00
N GLN A 161 0.99 1.74 18.62
CA GLN A 161 -0.23 1.40 19.33
C GLN A 161 -0.18 -0.04 19.81
N SER A 162 -0.30 -0.24 21.11
CA SER A 162 -0.32 -1.58 21.69
C SER A 162 -1.46 -2.41 21.08
N THR A 163 -1.12 -3.57 20.53
CA THR A 163 -2.01 -4.40 19.72
C THR A 163 -1.89 -5.86 20.11
N ILE A 164 -3.02 -6.54 20.25
CA ILE A 164 -3.08 -7.98 20.53
C ILE A 164 -3.46 -8.70 19.24
N VAL A 165 -2.63 -9.62 18.78
CA VAL A 165 -2.90 -10.47 17.63
C VAL A 165 -3.32 -11.84 18.14
N ARG A 166 -4.57 -12.23 17.89
CA ARG A 166 -5.09 -13.57 18.17
C ARG A 166 -5.10 -14.36 16.88
N LYS A 167 -4.35 -15.46 16.83
CA LYS A 167 -4.46 -16.43 15.74
C LYS A 167 -5.48 -17.49 16.11
N LYS A 168 -6.47 -17.71 15.25
CA LYS A 168 -7.45 -18.79 15.40
C LYS A 168 -7.01 -19.93 14.48
N GLU A 169 -6.61 -21.05 15.08
CA GLU A 169 -6.33 -22.29 14.37
C GLU A 169 -7.67 -23.02 14.11
N LEU A 170 -7.91 -23.44 12.87
CA LEU A 170 -9.06 -24.29 12.52
C LEU A 170 -8.74 -25.71 13.01
N GLY A 171 -9.25 -26.07 14.18
CA GLY A 171 -9.18 -27.44 14.67
C GLY A 171 -10.09 -28.36 13.85
N THR A 172 -9.54 -29.45 13.33
CA THR A 172 -10.33 -30.60 12.89
C THR A 172 -11.01 -31.19 14.13
N GLU A 173 -12.34 -31.22 14.11
CA GLU A 173 -13.25 -31.86 15.07
C GLU A 173 -13.00 -31.65 16.59
N GLY A 174 -13.85 -30.83 17.20
CA GLY A 174 -14.28 -31.02 18.60
C GLY A 174 -13.44 -30.43 19.72
N GLN A 175 -12.21 -29.95 19.48
CA GLN A 175 -11.43 -29.25 20.52
C GLN A 175 -10.74 -28.00 19.96
N SER A 176 -11.20 -26.82 20.36
CA SER A 176 -10.51 -25.55 20.10
C SER A 176 -9.20 -25.52 20.88
N LYS A 177 -8.10 -26.02 20.29
CA LYS A 177 -6.78 -25.92 20.89
C LYS A 177 -6.16 -24.56 20.57
N ASN A 178 -5.80 -23.85 21.64
CA ASN A 178 -4.88 -22.72 21.78
C ASN A 178 -4.84 -21.70 20.64
N SER A 179 -5.67 -20.67 20.72
CA SER A 179 -5.40 -19.43 19.99
C SER A 179 -4.08 -18.84 20.49
N SER A 180 -3.04 -18.77 19.64
CA SER A 180 -1.82 -18.07 20.03
C SER A 180 -2.10 -16.57 20.09
N ILE A 181 -1.94 -15.99 21.28
CA ILE A 181 -2.12 -14.56 21.55
C ILE A 181 -0.73 -13.93 21.62
N VAL A 182 -0.44 -13.02 20.70
CA VAL A 182 0.83 -12.29 20.63
C VAL A 182 0.57 -10.81 20.84
N SER A 183 1.23 -10.20 21.83
CA SER A 183 1.27 -8.75 21.97
C SER A 183 2.33 -8.16 21.03
N THR A 184 1.95 -7.13 20.28
CA THR A 184 2.83 -6.37 19.39
C THR A 184 2.38 -4.92 19.34
N ASN A 185 3.00 -4.10 18.51
CA ASN A 185 2.53 -2.74 18.25
C ASN A 185 2.06 -2.63 16.81
N MET A 186 0.90 -2.03 16.60
CA MET A 186 0.51 -1.49 15.30
C MET A 186 1.24 -0.16 15.09
N LEU A 187 1.75 0.02 13.89
CA LEU A 187 2.55 1.17 13.50
C LEU A 187 1.82 1.92 12.39
N HIS A 188 1.80 3.24 12.52
CA HIS A 188 1.27 4.17 11.52
C HIS A 188 2.21 5.37 11.38
N LEU A 189 2.22 6.00 10.20
CA LEU A 189 2.69 7.39 10.11
C LEU A 189 1.79 8.26 10.99
N TYR A 190 2.35 9.32 11.57
CA TYR A 190 1.59 10.22 12.44
C TYR A 190 0.27 10.69 11.80
N ARG A 191 0.30 11.07 10.52
CA ARG A 191 -0.88 11.53 9.76
C ARG A 191 -2.02 10.50 9.62
N TYR A 192 -1.74 9.21 9.78
CA TYR A 192 -2.72 8.13 9.62
C TYR A 192 -3.08 7.44 10.94
N ALA A 193 -2.41 7.81 12.04
CA ALA A 193 -2.64 7.21 13.33
C ALA A 193 -4.01 7.62 13.87
N LYS A 194 -4.75 6.66 14.42
CA LYS A 194 -5.95 6.96 15.22
C LYS A 194 -5.49 7.34 16.62
N HIS A 195 -5.88 8.48 17.17
CA HIS A 195 -5.52 8.80 18.55
C HIS A 195 -6.38 7.98 19.52
N LEU A 196 -5.82 6.86 20.00
CA LEU A 196 -6.43 6.02 21.02
C LEU A 196 -6.10 6.55 22.42
N GLY A 197 -7.04 6.43 23.35
CA GLY A 197 -6.78 6.74 24.76
C GLY A 197 -5.71 5.82 25.35
N SER A 198 -5.05 6.25 26.43
CA SER A 198 -3.90 5.55 27.05
C SER A 198 -4.19 4.10 27.48
N GLN A 199 -5.47 3.74 27.68
CA GLN A 199 -5.91 2.40 28.07
C GLN A 199 -6.47 1.57 26.90
N GLN A 200 -6.65 2.17 25.71
CA GLN A 200 -7.22 1.50 24.55
C GLN A 200 -6.13 0.73 23.78
N ARG A 201 -6.47 -0.46 23.30
CA ARG A 201 -5.58 -1.33 22.52
C ARG A 201 -6.34 -1.89 21.31
N LEU A 202 -5.61 -2.13 20.23
CA LEU A 202 -6.18 -2.78 19.05
C LEU A 202 -6.17 -4.30 19.22
N GLU A 203 -7.20 -4.97 18.70
CA GLU A 203 -7.23 -6.43 18.61
C GLU A 203 -7.33 -6.83 17.13
N ILE A 204 -6.47 -7.76 16.71
CA ILE A 204 -6.47 -8.32 15.35
C ILE A 204 -6.74 -9.82 15.47
N ILE A 205 -7.80 -10.28 14.84
CA ILE A 205 -8.07 -11.71 14.68
C ILE A 205 -7.52 -12.12 13.30
N LYS A 206 -6.57 -13.06 13.30
CA LYS A 206 -6.05 -13.67 12.06
C LYS A 206 -6.56 -15.10 11.98
N GLU A 207 -7.23 -15.41 10.89
CA GLU A 207 -7.54 -16.79 10.51
C GLU A 207 -6.36 -17.38 9.76
N ASP A 208 -5.87 -18.54 10.21
CA ASP A 208 -4.79 -19.23 9.54
C ASP A 208 -5.35 -19.89 8.27
N LYS A 209 -5.09 -19.29 7.10
CA LYS A 209 -5.31 -19.97 5.83
C LYS A 209 -4.20 -21.02 5.71
N GLY A 210 -4.49 -22.22 6.19
CA GLY A 210 -3.60 -23.37 6.06
C GLY A 210 -3.12 -23.49 4.62
N SER A 211 -1.80 -23.48 4.46
CA SER A 211 -1.14 -23.87 3.23
C SER A 211 -1.50 -25.31 2.94
N VAL A 212 -2.49 -25.53 2.05
CA VAL A 212 -2.73 -26.84 1.46
C VAL A 212 -1.63 -27.06 0.42
N ALA A 213 -0.44 -27.40 0.89
CA ALA A 213 0.56 -28.06 0.07
C ALA A 213 0.05 -29.48 -0.16
N ASN A 214 -0.72 -29.67 -1.24
CA ASN A 214 -1.04 -31.01 -1.74
C ASN A 214 0.22 -31.57 -2.42
N GLU A 215 1.12 -32.13 -1.62
CA GLU A 215 1.95 -33.24 -2.08
C GLU A 215 1.13 -34.52 -1.90
N ASN A 216 0.63 -35.06 -2.99
CA ASN A 216 0.40 -36.50 -3.12
C ASN A 216 0.76 -36.87 -4.56
N ALA A 217 2.01 -37.30 -4.73
CA ALA A 217 2.35 -38.27 -5.74
C ALA A 217 1.75 -39.61 -5.28
N ASP A 218 0.92 -40.23 -6.11
CA ASP A 218 1.25 -41.48 -6.81
C ASP A 218 -0.04 -42.08 -7.43
N GLY A 219 0.11 -42.76 -8.56
CA GLY A 219 -0.92 -43.70 -9.06
C GLY A 219 -1.50 -43.47 -10.45
N SER A 220 -0.70 -43.74 -11.49
CA SER A 220 -1.06 -44.71 -12.56
C SER A 220 -2.16 -44.37 -13.59
N VAL A 221 -1.71 -43.91 -14.78
CA VAL A 221 -1.83 -44.59 -16.09
C VAL A 221 -3.20 -44.72 -16.80
N LEU A 222 -3.22 -44.06 -17.97
CA LEU A 222 -3.81 -44.36 -19.31
C LEU A 222 -5.31 -44.20 -19.64
N SER A 223 -5.49 -43.50 -20.78
CA SER A 223 -6.46 -43.72 -21.89
C SER A 223 -7.96 -43.64 -21.58
N SER A 224 -8.84 -43.08 -22.40
CA SER A 224 -8.81 -42.75 -23.83
C SER A 224 -10.02 -41.85 -24.17
N ALA A 225 -9.84 -41.05 -25.22
CA ALA A 225 -10.79 -40.56 -26.23
C ALA A 225 -12.32 -40.77 -26.04
N GLY A 226 -13.08 -39.70 -26.35
CA GLY A 226 -14.50 -39.80 -26.73
C GLY A 226 -15.18 -38.44 -26.82
N ILE A 227 -15.61 -38.08 -28.04
CA ILE A 227 -16.29 -36.83 -28.46
C ILE A 227 -17.82 -36.96 -28.24
N VAL A 228 -18.55 -35.85 -28.43
CA VAL A 228 -19.99 -35.68 -28.78
C VAL A 228 -20.91 -35.46 -27.56
N GLU A 229 -21.98 -34.66 -27.55
CA GLU A 229 -22.53 -33.46 -28.21
C GLU A 229 -23.88 -33.23 -27.49
N GLU A 230 -24.31 -31.97 -27.40
CA GLU A 230 -25.70 -31.46 -27.33
C GLU A 230 -26.87 -32.37 -26.89
N CYS A 231 -27.66 -31.95 -25.89
CA CYS A 231 -29.10 -31.64 -26.09
C CYS A 231 -29.90 -31.31 -24.80
N ILE A 232 -30.65 -30.21 -24.92
CA ILE A 232 -32.08 -30.00 -24.59
C ILE A 232 -32.50 -29.64 -23.14
N LYS A 233 -33.33 -28.58 -23.14
CA LYS A 233 -34.15 -27.97 -22.09
C LYS A 233 -35.45 -28.73 -21.81
N GLU A 234 -35.95 -28.60 -20.59
CA GLU A 234 -37.38 -28.47 -20.21
C GLU A 234 -37.35 -27.38 -19.10
N ASP A 235 -38.15 -26.31 -19.03
CA ASP A 235 -39.43 -25.90 -19.62
C ASP A 235 -39.37 -24.47 -20.21
#